data_AF-A0A4R4TY86-F1
#
_entry.id   AF-A0A4R4TY86-F1
#
_cell.length_a   1.000
_cell.length_b   1.000
_cell.length_c   1.000
_cell.angle_alpha   90.00
_cell.angle_beta   90.00
_cell.angle_gamma   90.00
#
_symmetry.space_group_name_H-M   'P 1'
#
loop_
_entity.id
_entity.type
_entity.pdbx_description
1 polymer ?
#
loop_
_entity_poly.entity_id
_entity_poly.type
_entity_poly.pdbx_seq_one_letter_code
_entity_poly.pdbx_strand_id
1 'polypeptide(L)'
;MRWEEGDLHGRHVRPGADVRGAIKWDPAVGRSRVRVRDCTCECMPVVYELCMAGGLSFIRKTTRVGVNVKVEEFTTRPNSRVHDLWNSLFDLPNKLVRFDSSGPQSDAEQHPTDDKG
;
A
#
# COMPACT_ATOMS: atom_id res chain seq x y z
N MET A 1 0.27 -6.26 -36.90
CA MET A 1 0.07 -5.41 -35.72
C MET A 1 0.53 -6.20 -34.51
N ARG A 2 1.64 -5.79 -33.91
CA ARG A 2 2.16 -6.35 -32.65
C ARG A 2 1.56 -5.45 -31.57
N TRP A 3 0.59 -5.96 -30.81
CA TRP A 3 0.12 -5.26 -29.63
C TRP A 3 1.30 -5.24 -28.66
N GLU A 4 1.87 -4.06 -28.40
CA GLU A 4 2.76 -3.96 -27.26
C GLU A 4 1.93 -4.28 -26.02
N GLU A 5 2.41 -5.27 -25.29
CA GLU A 5 1.80 -5.93 -24.14
C GLU A 5 1.84 -4.98 -22.95
N GLY A 6 1.19 -3.82 -23.10
CA GLY A 6 1.06 -2.83 -22.06
C GLY A 6 0.19 -3.39 -20.96
N ASP A 7 0.82 -3.68 -19.82
CA ASP A 7 0.26 -3.88 -18.46
C ASP A 7 -1.29 -3.71 -18.40
N LEU A 8 -2.05 -4.72 -18.88
CA LEU A 8 -3.53 -4.72 -18.89
C LEU A 8 -4.08 -5.01 -17.48
N HIS A 9 -3.47 -4.40 -16.48
CA HIS A 9 -3.72 -4.64 -15.08
C HIS A 9 -4.49 -3.45 -14.47
N GLY A 10 -5.40 -3.73 -13.54
CA GLY A 10 -6.08 -2.70 -12.76
C GLY A 10 -5.09 -1.87 -11.92
N ARG A 11 -5.59 -0.87 -11.19
CA ARG A 11 -4.70 0.01 -10.41
C ARG A 11 -3.92 -0.77 -9.35
N HIS A 12 -2.60 -0.58 -9.32
CA HIS A 12 -1.72 -1.20 -8.32
C HIS A 12 -1.65 -0.36 -7.05
N VAL A 13 -1.71 -1.04 -5.91
CA VAL A 13 -1.40 -0.48 -4.59
C VAL A 13 -0.03 -0.96 -4.18
N ARG A 14 0.86 -0.04 -3.78
CA ARG A 14 2.18 -0.41 -3.31
C ARG A 14 2.08 -1.25 -2.03
N PRO A 15 2.92 -2.29 -1.86
CA PRO A 15 2.99 -3.02 -0.60
C PRO A 15 3.14 -2.08 0.61
N GLY A 16 2.32 -2.32 1.64
CA GLY A 16 2.32 -1.54 2.88
C GLY A 16 1.76 -0.12 2.77
N ALA A 17 1.03 0.21 1.70
CA ALA A 17 0.31 1.49 1.59
C ALA A 17 -0.75 1.66 2.69
N ASP A 18 -1.46 0.59 3.03
CA ASP A 18 -2.46 0.57 4.09
C ASP A 18 -1.89 0.78 5.49
N VAL A 19 -0.73 0.20 5.78
CA VAL A 19 0.01 0.42 7.05
C VAL A 19 0.43 1.88 7.16
N ARG A 20 0.96 2.46 6.08
CA ARG A 20 1.35 3.88 6.02
C ARG A 20 0.14 4.82 6.12
N GLY A 21 -1.00 4.41 5.57
CA GLY A 21 -2.27 5.11 5.71
C GLY A 21 -2.94 4.95 7.09
N ALA A 22 -2.31 4.23 8.03
CA ALA A 22 -2.83 3.93 9.36
C ALA A 22 -4.26 3.36 9.34
N ILE A 23 -4.58 2.52 8.34
CA ILE A 23 -5.91 1.93 8.20
C ILE A 23 -6.11 0.88 9.27
N LYS A 24 -7.10 1.10 10.14
CA LYS A 24 -7.55 0.09 11.10
C LYS A 24 -8.47 -0.91 10.39
N TRP A 25 -8.04 -2.16 10.33
CA TRP A 25 -8.79 -3.27 9.74
C TRP A 25 -9.55 -4.02 10.83
N ASP A 26 -10.84 -4.24 10.60
CA ASP A 26 -11.71 -5.07 11.45
C ASP A 26 -12.08 -6.36 10.70
N PRO A 27 -12.39 -7.48 11.38
CA PRO A 27 -12.87 -8.68 10.71
C PRO A 27 -14.11 -8.42 9.85
N ALA A 28 -14.17 -9.03 8.66
CA ALA A 28 -15.31 -8.86 7.77
C ALA A 28 -16.60 -9.43 8.38
N VAL A 29 -17.69 -8.66 8.33
CA VAL A 29 -18.95 -8.99 9.03
C VAL A 29 -19.99 -9.73 8.16
N GLY A 30 -19.60 -10.28 7.02
CA GLY A 30 -20.47 -11.14 6.19
C GLY A 30 -21.72 -10.45 5.63
N ARG A 31 -21.57 -9.22 5.11
CA ARG A 31 -22.70 -8.42 4.60
C ARG A 31 -23.39 -9.06 3.39
N SER A 32 -24.72 -9.04 3.39
CA SER A 32 -25.51 -9.39 2.20
C SER A 32 -25.66 -8.18 1.25
N ARG A 33 -25.85 -8.46 -0.05
CA ARG A 33 -26.10 -7.43 -1.09
C ARG A 33 -25.00 -6.36 -1.23
N VAL A 34 -23.74 -6.79 -1.15
CA VAL A 34 -22.58 -5.92 -1.40
C VAL A 34 -22.42 -5.68 -2.91
N ARG A 35 -22.16 -4.43 -3.30
CA ARG A 35 -21.74 -4.07 -4.66
C ARG A 35 -20.29 -3.61 -4.63
N VAL A 36 -19.43 -4.25 -5.42
CA VAL A 36 -18.06 -3.77 -5.67
C VAL A 36 -18.14 -2.64 -6.69
N ARG A 37 -17.52 -1.50 -6.39
CA ARG A 37 -17.50 -0.29 -7.22
C ARG A 37 -16.17 -0.10 -7.94
N ASP A 38 -15.09 -0.51 -7.31
CA ASP A 38 -13.73 -0.46 -7.85
C ASP A 38 -12.89 -1.53 -7.14
N CYS A 39 -11.83 -2.00 -7.79
CA CYS A 39 -10.89 -2.98 -7.23
C CYS A 39 -9.46 -2.73 -7.69
N THR A 40 -8.49 -3.12 -6.86
CA THR A 40 -7.08 -3.12 -7.24
C THR A 40 -6.77 -4.34 -8.10
N CYS A 41 -5.67 -4.30 -8.85
CA CYS A 41 -5.22 -5.50 -9.55
C CYS A 41 -5.00 -6.68 -8.58
N GLU A 42 -5.27 -7.88 -9.06
CA GLU A 42 -5.05 -9.14 -8.35
C GLU A 42 -3.67 -9.76 -8.58
N CYS A 43 -2.75 -9.03 -9.22
CA CYS A 43 -1.36 -9.46 -9.42
C CYS A 43 -0.59 -9.60 -8.10
N MET A 44 -1.07 -8.95 -7.03
CA MET A 44 -0.46 -8.98 -5.70
C MET A 44 -1.25 -9.87 -4.75
N PRO A 45 -0.61 -10.45 -3.71
CA PRO A 45 -1.29 -11.24 -2.68
C PRO A 45 -2.37 -10.48 -1.90
N VAL A 46 -2.33 -9.15 -1.93
CA VAL A 46 -3.31 -8.28 -1.27
C VAL A 46 -4.14 -7.57 -2.33
N VAL A 47 -5.45 -7.73 -2.26
CA VAL A 47 -6.43 -7.05 -3.11
C VAL A 47 -7.33 -6.19 -2.24
N TYR A 48 -7.59 -4.97 -2.69
CA TYR A 48 -8.54 -4.06 -2.08
C TYR A 48 -9.76 -3.88 -2.98
N GLU A 49 -10.95 -3.85 -2.38
CA GLU A 49 -12.21 -3.61 -3.07
C GLU A 49 -12.92 -2.42 -2.43
N LEU A 50 -13.32 -1.44 -3.22
CA LEU A 50 -14.23 -0.38 -2.79
C LEU A 50 -15.66 -0.91 -2.90
N CYS A 51 -16.32 -1.08 -1.76
CA CYS A 51 -17.60 -1.74 -1.65
C CYS A 51 -18.71 -0.78 -1.18
N MET A 52 -19.94 -1.06 -1.59
CA MET A 52 -21.15 -0.39 -1.10
C MET A 52 -22.19 -1.39 -0.61
N ALA A 53 -22.83 -1.09 0.52
CA ALA A 53 -23.99 -1.81 1.05
C ALA A 53 -24.86 -0.86 1.89
N GLY A 54 -26.18 -0.95 1.74
CA GLY A 54 -27.12 -0.14 2.53
C GLY A 54 -26.91 1.38 2.42
N GLY A 55 -26.47 1.88 1.25
CA GLY A 55 -26.20 3.30 1.02
C GLY A 55 -24.85 3.80 1.56
N LEU A 56 -24.10 2.94 2.25
CA LEU A 56 -22.80 3.26 2.82
C LEU A 56 -21.68 2.58 2.03
N SER A 57 -20.46 3.12 2.15
CA SER A 57 -19.26 2.57 1.54
C SER A 57 -18.31 2.00 2.59
N PHE A 58 -17.47 1.07 2.16
CA PHE A 58 -16.37 0.50 2.95
C PHE A 58 -15.29 -0.03 2.02
N ILE A 59 -14.08 -0.24 2.54
CA ILE A 59 -13.00 -0.91 1.80
C ILE A 59 -12.86 -2.31 2.39
N ARG A 60 -12.85 -3.32 1.52
CA ARG A 60 -12.49 -4.69 1.89
C ARG A 60 -11.05 -4.96 1.46
N LYS A 61 -10.28 -5.59 2.35
CA LYS A 61 -8.93 -6.09 2.08
C LYS A 61 -8.96 -7.61 2.12
N THR A 62 -8.56 -8.23 1.03
CA THR A 62 -8.36 -9.67 0.93
C THR A 62 -6.87 -9.95 0.84
N THR A 63 -6.32 -10.69 1.81
CA THR A 63 -4.92 -11.11 1.84
C THR A 63 -4.85 -12.62 1.61
N ARG A 64 -4.12 -13.03 0.58
CA ARG A 64 -3.89 -14.43 0.20
C ARG A 64 -2.45 -14.82 0.56
N VAL A 65 -2.26 -15.78 1.45
CA VAL A 65 -0.93 -16.31 1.83
C VAL A 65 -0.96 -17.83 1.72
N GLY A 66 -0.42 -18.36 0.62
CA GLY A 66 -0.55 -19.77 0.29
C GLY A 66 -2.02 -20.16 0.14
N VAL A 67 -2.47 -21.16 0.90
CA VAL A 67 -3.87 -21.60 0.94
C VAL A 67 -4.76 -20.76 1.85
N ASN A 68 -4.17 -19.87 2.66
CA ASN A 68 -4.92 -19.08 3.63
C ASN A 68 -5.44 -17.79 2.99
N VAL A 69 -6.73 -17.52 3.16
CA VAL A 69 -7.37 -16.27 2.73
C VAL A 69 -7.91 -15.56 3.97
N LYS A 70 -7.41 -14.35 4.21
CA LYS A 70 -7.89 -13.46 5.28
C LYS A 70 -8.65 -12.30 4.66
N VAL A 71 -9.86 -12.04 5.15
CA VAL A 71 -10.70 -10.92 4.69
C VAL A 71 -10.97 -9.99 5.86
N GLU A 72 -10.65 -8.71 5.64
CA GLU A 72 -10.82 -7.64 6.63
C GLU A 72 -11.54 -6.46 5.98
N GLU A 73 -12.21 -5.65 6.78
CA GLU A 73 -12.97 -4.48 6.32
C GLU A 73 -12.55 -3.25 7.12
N PHE A 74 -12.42 -2.11 6.44
CA PHE A 74 -12.38 -0.82 7.10
C PHE A 74 -13.82 -0.42 7.44
N THR A 75 -14.09 -0.19 8.74
CA THR A 75 -15.43 0.11 9.26
C THR A 75 -16.18 1.15 8.42
N THR A 76 -17.48 0.91 8.24
CA THR A 76 -18.38 1.70 7.41
C THR A 76 -18.40 3.18 7.82
N ARG A 77 -18.19 4.07 6.85
CA ARG A 77 -18.20 5.53 7.02
C ARG A 77 -19.08 6.17 5.94
N PRO A 78 -19.41 7.47 6.05
CA PRO A 78 -20.00 8.21 4.94
C PRO A 78 -19.15 8.07 3.68
N ASN A 79 -19.80 7.99 2.51
CA ASN A 79 -19.17 7.63 1.24
C ASN A 79 -17.93 8.48 0.92
N SER A 80 -17.99 9.81 1.09
CA SER A 80 -16.88 10.72 0.78
C SER A 80 -15.57 10.31 1.47
N ARG A 81 -15.62 10.04 2.78
CA ARG A 81 -14.42 9.63 3.55
C ARG A 81 -13.83 8.30 3.08
N VAL A 82 -14.66 7.39 2.60
CA VAL A 82 -14.19 6.09 2.09
C VAL A 82 -13.56 6.25 0.72
N HIS A 83 -14.13 7.10 -0.13
CA HIS A 83 -13.54 7.43 -1.42
C HIS A 83 -12.20 8.18 -1.29
N ASP A 84 -12.08 9.10 -0.33
CA ASP A 84 -10.82 9.78 -0.02
C ASP A 84 -9.75 8.78 0.42
N LEU A 85 -10.11 7.84 1.29
CA LEU A 85 -9.22 6.77 1.74
C LEU A 85 -8.86 5.81 0.59
N TRP A 86 -9.81 5.51 -0.29
CA TRP A 86 -9.56 4.70 -1.47
C TRP A 86 -8.51 5.34 -2.37
N ASN A 87 -8.65 6.64 -2.66
CA ASN A 87 -7.70 7.37 -3.49
C ASN A 87 -6.31 7.46 -2.84
N SER A 88 -6.25 7.63 -1.51
CA SER A 88 -4.97 7.72 -0.81
C SER A 88 -4.14 6.43 -0.88
N LEU A 89 -4.74 5.25 -1.09
CA LEU A 89 -4.00 4.00 -1.33
C LEU A 89 -3.08 4.08 -2.56
N PHE A 90 -3.40 4.95 -3.51
CA PHE A 90 -2.65 5.14 -4.76
C PHE A 90 -1.77 6.38 -4.74
N ASP A 91 -2.12 7.39 -3.94
CA ASP A 91 -1.45 8.70 -3.93
C ASP A 91 -0.21 8.77 -3.02
N LEU A 92 0.13 7.72 -2.26
CA LEU A 92 1.25 7.78 -1.32
C LEU A 92 2.59 8.07 -2.03
N PRO A 93 3.23 9.23 -1.76
CA PRO A 93 4.42 9.67 -2.49
C PRO A 93 5.65 8.80 -2.20
N ASN A 94 6.53 8.76 -3.19
CA ASN A 94 7.69 7.89 -3.32
C ASN A 94 8.88 8.24 -2.38
N LYS A 95 8.67 8.89 -1.22
CA LYS A 95 9.78 9.49 -0.46
C LYS A 95 9.66 9.27 1.04
N LEU A 96 10.30 8.19 1.51
CA LEU A 96 11.12 8.12 2.73
C LEU A 96 11.63 6.68 2.89
N VAL A 97 12.58 6.31 2.01
CA VAL A 97 13.62 5.36 2.38
C VAL A 97 14.93 6.02 1.97
N ARG A 98 15.47 6.85 2.86
CA ARG A 98 16.93 6.92 3.00
C ARG A 98 17.23 6.10 4.23
N PHE A 99 17.53 4.83 3.98
CA PHE A 99 18.29 4.01 4.91
C PHE A 99 19.72 4.53 4.76
N ASP A 100 20.13 5.44 5.63
CA ASP A 100 21.52 5.89 5.73
C ASP A 100 22.36 4.75 6.30
N SER A 101 22.73 3.81 5.43
CA SER A 101 23.83 2.89 5.67
C SER A 101 25.16 3.66 5.63
N SER A 102 25.48 4.36 6.70
CA SER A 102 26.85 4.69 7.04
C SER A 102 26.94 4.87 8.56
N GLY A 103 27.13 3.74 9.23
CA GLY A 103 27.64 3.67 10.60
C GLY A 103 29.07 4.25 10.70
N PRO A 104 29.62 4.29 11.92
CA PRO A 104 30.70 5.19 12.28
C PRO A 104 32.01 4.78 11.61
N GLN A 105 32.68 5.72 10.95
CA GLN A 105 34.08 5.55 10.57
C GLN A 105 34.93 5.80 11.81
N SER A 106 35.34 4.73 12.48
CA SER A 106 36.51 4.74 13.36
C SER A 106 37.76 4.36 12.58
N ASP A 107 38.83 5.04 12.96
CA ASP A 107 40.24 4.65 12.93
C ASP A 107 41.15 5.07 11.76
N ALA A 108 42.32 5.51 12.21
CA ALA A 108 43.64 5.51 11.56
C ALA A 108 44.03 6.74 10.71
N GLU A 109 44.54 7.76 11.41
CA GLU A 109 45.96 8.13 11.40
C GLU A 109 46.72 8.03 10.07
N GLN A 110 47.00 9.18 9.44
CA GLN A 110 48.20 9.39 8.61
C GLN A 110 48.73 10.82 8.79
N HIS A 111 49.91 10.91 9.40
CA HIS A 111 50.81 12.07 9.36
C HIS A 111 51.11 12.47 7.90
N PRO A 112 51.39 13.76 7.65
CA PRO A 112 52.55 14.04 6.79
C PRO A 112 53.52 15.04 7.41
N THR A 113 54.73 14.88 6.91
CA THR A 113 56.03 15.44 7.25
C THR A 113 56.20 16.92 6.86
N ASP A 114 57.28 17.47 7.40
CA ASP A 114 57.80 18.84 7.26
C ASP A 114 57.91 19.43 5.84
N ASP A 115 58.14 20.75 5.85
CA ASP A 115 58.93 21.56 4.92
C ASP A 115 58.17 22.42 3.88
N LYS A 116 58.06 23.74 4.15
CA LYS A 116 58.80 24.82 3.46
C LYS A 116 58.19 26.21 3.72
N GLY A 117 59.03 27.15 4.15
CA GLY A 117 58.74 28.60 4.17
C GLY A 117 59.43 29.35 5.29
#